data_AF-A0A0L0CNF4-F1
#
_entry.id   AF-A0A0L0CNF4-F1
#
_cell.length_a   1.000
_cell.length_b   1.000
_cell.length_c   1.000
_cell.angle_alpha   90.00
_cell.angle_beta   90.00
_cell.angle_gamma   90.00
#
_symmetry.space_group_name_H-M   'P 1'
#
loop_
_entity.id
_entity.type
_entity.pdbx_description
1 polymer ?
#
loop_
_entity_poly.entity_id
_entity_poly.type
_entity_poly.pdbx_seq_one_letter_code
_entity_poly.pdbx_strand_id
1 'polypeptide(L)'
;ASDADHLTSLIDEVSYISPPSPVLSQYDDIPKSYFCNGDNRPADCGENCECVHKIDIPLDAVVEVVLIDEVQQINISHPFHLHGMPFYVIGIGRSPDEETQRMSLKLALDLDRRGILNRKFLMPSLRDTVAVPNNGYTVIRFRADNPGVWMFHCHFQYHIVIGMNLLFQVGTKKDWPPVPANFPKCGNFVPPITLH
;
A
#
# COMPACT_ATOMS: atom_id res chain seq x y z
N ALA A 1 -6.48 21.90 -16.83
CA ALA A 1 -6.97 20.51 -16.91
C ALA A 1 -6.09 19.79 -17.91
N SER A 2 -4.98 19.21 -17.45
CA SER A 2 -4.12 18.37 -18.26
C SER A 2 -4.59 16.93 -18.12
N ASP A 3 -4.92 16.33 -19.24
CA ASP A 3 -5.47 14.99 -19.46
C ASP A 3 -4.49 13.84 -19.12
N ALA A 4 -3.57 14.05 -18.17
CA ALA A 4 -2.43 13.19 -17.89
C ALA A 4 -2.52 12.41 -16.55
N ASP A 5 -3.51 12.71 -15.70
CA ASP A 5 -3.50 12.30 -14.28
C ASP A 5 -4.28 11.01 -13.96
N HIS A 6 -4.71 10.26 -14.98
CA HIS A 6 -5.51 9.04 -14.78
C HIS A 6 -4.79 7.73 -15.06
N LEU A 7 -3.58 7.75 -15.64
CA LEU A 7 -2.90 6.52 -16.10
C LEU A 7 -2.02 5.84 -15.05
N THR A 8 -1.78 6.50 -13.92
CA THR A 8 -0.93 5.99 -12.83
C THR A 8 -1.56 6.34 -11.49
N SER A 9 -1.43 5.46 -10.50
CA SER A 9 -1.83 5.71 -9.13
C SER A 9 -0.70 5.41 -8.19
N LEU A 10 -0.60 6.19 -7.12
CA LEU A 10 0.53 6.18 -6.21
C LEU A 10 0.07 5.90 -4.79
N ILE A 11 0.92 5.26 -4.02
CA ILE A 11 0.91 5.30 -2.55
C ILE A 11 2.31 5.76 -2.13
N ASP A 12 2.39 6.81 -1.32
CA ASP A 12 3.65 7.42 -0.88
C ASP A 12 4.62 7.72 -2.05
N GLU A 13 4.08 8.32 -3.12
CA GLU A 13 4.82 8.69 -4.35
C GLU A 13 5.41 7.49 -5.13
N VAL A 14 4.93 6.27 -4.85
CA VAL A 14 5.33 5.04 -5.54
C VAL A 14 4.13 4.42 -6.26
N SER A 15 4.29 4.17 -7.56
CA SER A 15 3.43 3.32 -8.37
C SER A 15 3.92 1.87 -8.29
N TYR A 16 3.06 0.97 -7.83
CA TYR A 16 3.43 -0.44 -7.70
C TYR A 16 3.53 -1.12 -9.06
N ILE A 17 4.67 -1.76 -9.32
CA ILE A 17 4.84 -2.74 -10.40
C ILE A 17 4.95 -4.15 -9.83
N SER A 18 4.38 -5.12 -10.54
CA SER A 18 4.46 -6.52 -10.12
C SER A 18 5.88 -7.06 -10.31
N PRO A 19 6.42 -7.82 -9.34
CA PRO A 19 7.72 -8.45 -9.47
C PRO A 19 7.72 -9.54 -10.56
N PRO A 20 8.90 -9.90 -11.11
CA PRO A 20 9.02 -10.97 -12.10
C PRO A 20 8.69 -12.37 -11.55
N SER A 21 8.72 -12.52 -10.23
CA SER A 21 8.39 -13.77 -9.52
C SER A 21 7.53 -13.47 -8.28
N PRO A 22 6.65 -14.40 -7.84
CA PRO A 22 5.88 -14.27 -6.60
C PRO A 22 6.77 -14.11 -5.37
N VAL A 23 6.60 -13.01 -4.64
CA VAL A 23 7.45 -12.64 -3.50
C VAL A 23 7.45 -13.70 -2.40
N LEU A 24 6.28 -14.28 -2.08
CA LEU A 24 6.16 -15.24 -0.97
C LEU A 24 6.84 -16.59 -1.25
N SER A 25 6.78 -17.09 -2.49
CA SER A 25 7.33 -18.41 -2.83
C SER A 25 8.71 -18.37 -3.49
N GLN A 26 9.08 -17.24 -4.09
CA GLN A 26 10.26 -17.09 -4.94
C GLN A 26 11.01 -15.78 -4.62
N TYR A 27 11.06 -15.40 -3.35
CA TYR A 27 11.68 -14.16 -2.87
C TYR A 27 13.09 -13.93 -3.43
N ASP A 28 13.92 -14.98 -3.44
CA ASP A 28 15.33 -14.89 -3.84
C ASP A 28 15.53 -14.75 -5.36
N ASP A 29 14.48 -14.98 -6.15
CA ASP A 29 14.52 -14.81 -7.61
C ASP A 29 14.31 -13.34 -8.01
N ILE A 30 13.96 -12.46 -7.06
CA ILE A 30 13.69 -11.04 -7.26
C ILE A 30 14.93 -10.23 -6.83
N PRO A 31 15.58 -9.48 -7.73
CA PRO A 31 16.70 -8.64 -7.34
C PRO A 31 16.26 -7.60 -6.30
N LYS A 32 17.07 -7.38 -5.25
CA LYS A 32 16.71 -6.45 -4.17
C LYS A 32 16.41 -5.03 -4.64
N SER A 33 16.99 -4.62 -5.78
CA SER A 33 16.76 -3.33 -6.42
C SER A 33 15.33 -3.13 -6.95
N TYR A 34 14.54 -4.21 -7.08
CA TYR A 34 13.11 -4.08 -7.45
C TYR A 34 12.25 -3.57 -6.29
N PHE A 35 12.68 -3.74 -5.05
CA PHE A 35 11.90 -3.32 -3.88
C PHE A 35 12.23 -1.88 -3.50
N CYS A 36 11.19 -1.09 -3.24
CA CYS A 36 11.32 0.25 -2.70
C CYS A 36 10.12 0.61 -1.81
N ASN A 37 10.18 1.77 -1.16
CA ASN A 37 9.08 2.38 -0.44
C ASN A 37 9.25 3.90 -0.44
N GLY A 38 8.29 4.64 0.14
CA GLY A 38 8.32 6.11 0.19
C GLY A 38 9.63 6.70 0.76
N ASP A 39 10.27 6.02 1.71
CA ASP A 39 11.50 6.48 2.38
C ASP A 39 12.80 6.05 1.66
N ASN A 40 12.74 5.02 0.81
CA ASN A 40 13.90 4.42 0.16
C ASN A 40 13.63 4.18 -1.34
N ARG A 41 13.36 5.27 -2.06
CA ARG A 41 13.18 5.26 -3.51
C ARG A 41 14.51 5.18 -4.26
N PRO A 42 14.56 4.55 -5.46
CA PRO A 42 15.73 4.59 -6.32
C PRO A 42 16.16 6.02 -6.65
N ALA A 43 17.47 6.27 -6.66
CA ALA A 43 18.02 7.63 -6.84
C ALA A 43 17.75 8.25 -8.22
N ASP A 44 17.46 7.42 -9.21
CA ASP A 44 17.16 7.75 -10.60
C ASP A 44 15.66 7.71 -10.91
N CYS A 45 14.78 7.65 -9.90
CA CYS A 45 13.34 7.66 -10.15
C CYS A 45 12.88 9.01 -10.70
N GLY A 46 12.01 8.97 -11.73
CA GLY A 46 11.31 10.16 -12.23
C GLY A 46 10.24 10.65 -11.25
N GLU A 47 9.33 11.50 -11.73
CA GLU A 47 8.22 12.04 -10.91
C GLU A 47 7.33 10.94 -10.31
N ASN A 48 7.11 9.85 -11.05
CA ASN A 48 6.36 8.67 -10.60
C ASN A 48 7.32 7.49 -10.46
N CYS A 49 7.71 7.16 -9.23
CA CYS A 49 8.61 6.04 -8.98
C CYS A 49 7.88 4.72 -9.21
N GLU A 50 8.41 3.85 -10.06
CA GLU A 50 7.87 2.51 -10.30
C GLU A 50 8.75 1.44 -9.67
N CYS A 51 8.20 0.70 -8.70
CA CYS A 51 8.91 -0.41 -8.05
C CYS A 51 7.92 -1.38 -7.40
N VAL A 52 8.43 -2.48 -6.85
CA VAL A 52 7.66 -3.34 -5.95
C VAL A 52 7.57 -2.64 -4.60
N HIS A 53 6.54 -1.82 -4.41
CA HIS A 53 6.32 -1.08 -3.16
C HIS A 53 6.12 -2.05 -2.00
N LYS A 54 7.06 -2.08 -1.05
CA LYS A 54 7.06 -3.04 0.07
C LYS A 54 7.47 -2.38 1.39
N ILE A 55 6.71 -2.68 2.43
CA ILE A 55 6.97 -2.27 3.81
C ILE A 55 7.27 -3.51 4.66
N ASP A 56 8.42 -3.50 5.32
CA ASP A 56 8.85 -4.57 6.22
C ASP A 56 8.31 -4.34 7.63
N ILE A 57 7.56 -5.30 8.16
CA ILE A 57 6.90 -5.24 9.46
C ILE A 57 7.41 -6.39 10.33
N PRO A 58 7.90 -6.11 11.55
CA PRO A 58 8.24 -7.17 12.50
C PRO A 58 7.03 -8.04 12.84
N LEU A 59 7.24 -9.35 12.99
CA LEU A 59 6.20 -10.27 13.46
C LEU A 59 5.66 -9.80 14.83
N ASP A 60 4.35 -9.92 15.01
CA ASP A 60 3.57 -9.51 16.19
C ASP A 60 3.50 -7.99 16.47
N ALA A 61 4.05 -7.16 15.60
CA ALA A 61 3.96 -5.70 15.74
C ALA A 61 2.50 -5.23 15.69
N VAL A 62 2.16 -4.22 16.51
CA VAL A 62 0.91 -3.49 16.36
C VAL A 62 1.16 -2.33 15.40
N VAL A 63 0.52 -2.38 14.25
CA VAL A 63 0.72 -1.42 13.15
C VAL A 63 -0.48 -0.47 13.12
N GLU A 64 -0.21 0.83 12.99
CA GLU A 64 -1.20 1.85 12.65
C GLU A 64 -0.90 2.38 11.25
N VAL A 65 -1.92 2.39 10.39
CA VAL A 65 -1.82 2.98 9.04
C VAL A 65 -2.78 4.16 8.99
N VAL A 66 -2.24 5.32 8.62
CA VAL A 66 -3.01 6.54 8.37
C VAL A 66 -3.09 6.73 6.86
N LEU A 67 -4.24 6.39 6.27
CA LEU A 67 -4.52 6.59 4.86
C LEU A 67 -5.06 8.00 4.66
N ILE A 68 -4.52 8.71 3.68
CA ILE A 68 -4.91 10.08 3.34
C ILE A 68 -5.21 10.09 1.85
N ASP A 69 -6.40 10.56 1.49
CA ASP A 69 -6.72 10.84 0.09
C ASP A 69 -6.36 12.29 -0.21
N GLU A 70 -5.32 12.48 -1.03
CA GLU A 70 -4.86 13.80 -1.45
C GLU A 70 -5.55 14.32 -2.72
N VAL A 71 -6.31 13.49 -3.43
CA VAL A 71 -6.83 13.79 -4.76
C VAL A 71 -8.26 14.33 -4.69
N GLN A 72 -8.50 15.48 -5.31
CA GLN A 72 -9.82 16.12 -5.39
C GLN A 72 -10.64 15.66 -6.60
N GLN A 73 -10.81 14.36 -6.78
CA GLN A 73 -11.80 13.88 -7.74
C GLN A 73 -13.15 13.69 -7.05
N ILE A 74 -14.08 14.60 -7.37
CA ILE A 74 -15.43 14.61 -6.83
C ILE A 74 -16.06 13.23 -7.02
N ASN A 75 -16.62 12.67 -5.95
CA ASN A 75 -17.28 11.36 -5.89
C ASN A 75 -16.38 10.12 -6.04
N ILE A 76 -15.05 10.25 -5.96
CA ILE A 76 -14.17 9.08 -5.87
C ILE A 76 -13.78 8.85 -4.41
N SER A 77 -14.09 7.66 -3.91
CA SER A 77 -13.56 7.13 -2.65
C SER A 77 -12.69 5.93 -2.97
N HIS A 78 -11.67 5.69 -2.15
CA HIS A 78 -10.72 4.60 -2.36
C HIS A 78 -10.97 3.50 -1.33
N PRO A 79 -11.63 2.38 -1.69
CA PRO A 79 -11.80 1.25 -0.79
C PRO A 79 -10.47 0.52 -0.65
N PHE A 80 -9.78 0.64 0.49
CA PHE A 80 -8.54 -0.08 0.73
C PHE A 80 -8.81 -1.42 1.39
N HIS A 81 -8.25 -2.48 0.81
CA HIS A 81 -8.37 -3.86 1.25
C HIS A 81 -7.00 -4.41 1.68
N LEU A 82 -6.97 -5.15 2.79
CA LEU A 82 -5.78 -5.84 3.30
C LEU A 82 -5.96 -7.35 3.22
N HIS A 83 -4.99 -8.02 2.59
CA HIS A 83 -4.90 -9.47 2.57
C HIS A 83 -4.32 -10.01 3.88
N GLY A 84 -4.56 -11.29 4.18
CA GLY A 84 -3.90 -12.02 5.26
C GLY A 84 -4.42 -11.74 6.67
N MET A 85 -4.96 -10.55 6.94
CA MET A 85 -5.50 -10.21 8.26
C MET A 85 -6.57 -9.11 8.22
N PRO A 86 -7.54 -9.14 9.15
CA PRO A 86 -8.43 -8.01 9.36
C PRO A 86 -7.74 -6.89 10.15
N PHE A 87 -8.31 -5.70 10.08
CA PHE A 87 -7.90 -4.51 10.83
C PHE A 87 -9.09 -3.86 11.54
N TYR A 88 -8.79 -3.15 12.62
CA TYR A 88 -9.74 -2.28 13.29
C TYR A 88 -9.71 -0.89 12.66
N VAL A 89 -10.87 -0.40 12.23
CA VAL A 89 -11.03 0.99 11.81
C VAL A 89 -11.23 1.85 13.05
N ILE A 90 -10.22 2.64 13.40
CA ILE A 90 -10.22 3.46 14.61
C ILE A 90 -10.48 4.94 14.32
N GLY A 91 -10.36 5.40 13.08
CA GLY A 91 -10.66 6.78 12.72
C GLY A 91 -11.09 6.91 11.27
N ILE A 92 -12.07 7.77 11.01
CA ILE A 92 -12.45 8.21 9.66
C ILE A 92 -12.83 9.68 9.80
N GLY A 93 -12.34 10.53 8.90
CA GLY A 93 -12.68 11.94 8.92
C GLY A 93 -12.27 12.69 7.67
N ARG A 94 -12.49 14.00 7.71
CA ARG A 94 -12.00 14.99 6.76
C ARG A 94 -11.30 16.10 7.51
N SER A 95 -10.75 17.07 6.79
CA SER A 95 -10.23 18.30 7.41
C SER A 95 -11.30 18.92 8.32
N PRO A 96 -10.95 19.32 9.56
CA PRO A 96 -11.87 20.03 10.45
C PRO A 96 -12.12 21.47 10.02
N ASP A 97 -11.26 22.02 9.17
CA ASP A 97 -11.40 23.34 8.57
C ASP A 97 -12.12 23.20 7.23
N GLU A 98 -13.32 23.80 7.12
CA GLU A 98 -14.13 23.82 5.91
C GLU A 98 -13.49 24.66 4.79
N GLU A 99 -12.59 25.60 5.12
CA GLU A 99 -11.82 26.38 4.14
C GLU A 99 -10.61 25.60 3.60
N THR A 100 -10.14 24.59 4.34
CA THR A 100 -9.05 23.74 3.88
C THR A 100 -9.52 22.90 2.71
N GLN A 101 -9.07 23.30 1.52
CA GLN A 101 -9.49 22.67 0.28
C GLN A 101 -8.92 21.25 0.15
N ARG A 102 -7.73 20.95 0.71
CA ARG A 102 -7.01 19.70 0.44
C ARG A 102 -6.40 19.05 1.70
N MET A 103 -6.75 17.79 1.94
CA MET A 103 -6.02 16.88 2.80
C MET A 103 -4.66 16.57 2.19
N SER A 104 -3.62 16.57 3.02
CA SER A 104 -2.25 16.24 2.64
C SER A 104 -1.55 15.52 3.80
N LEU A 105 -0.46 14.82 3.50
CA LEU A 105 0.41 14.24 4.52
C LEU A 105 0.80 15.28 5.60
N LYS A 106 1.21 16.48 5.18
CA LYS A 106 1.61 17.56 6.10
C LYS A 106 0.48 17.97 7.05
N LEU A 107 -0.74 18.11 6.53
CA LEU A 107 -1.90 18.48 7.36
C LEU A 107 -2.27 17.34 8.32
N ALA A 108 -2.30 16.10 7.85
CA ALA A 108 -2.60 14.96 8.73
C ALA A 108 -1.59 14.84 9.87
N LEU A 109 -0.29 15.05 9.61
CA LEU A 109 0.75 15.08 10.63
C LEU A 109 0.55 16.24 11.63
N ASP A 110 0.14 17.43 11.19
CA ASP A 110 -0.19 18.55 12.09
C ASP A 110 -1.41 18.22 12.98
N LEU A 111 -2.49 17.72 12.37
CA LEU A 111 -3.70 17.31 13.08
C LEU A 111 -3.40 16.22 14.10
N ASP A 112 -2.52 15.26 13.75
CA ASP A 112 -2.11 14.19 14.65
C ASP A 112 -1.31 14.73 15.84
N ARG A 113 -0.31 15.58 15.59
CA ARG A 113 0.50 16.21 16.66
C ARG A 113 -0.34 17.04 17.63
N ARG A 114 -1.43 17.63 17.13
CA ARG A 114 -2.37 18.43 17.93
C ARG A 114 -3.44 17.58 18.62
N GLY A 115 -3.49 16.27 18.37
CA GLY A 115 -4.51 15.37 18.93
C GLY A 115 -5.90 15.53 18.31
N ILE A 116 -5.99 16.12 17.12
CA ILE A 116 -7.24 16.40 16.40
C ILE A 116 -7.59 15.26 15.42
N LEU A 117 -6.60 14.47 15.00
CA LEU A 117 -6.81 13.27 14.19
C LEU A 117 -7.55 12.20 15.03
N ASN A 118 -8.88 12.15 14.88
CA ASN A 118 -9.78 11.44 15.77
C ASN A 118 -9.54 9.92 15.74
N ARG A 119 -9.40 9.32 16.93
CA ARG A 119 -9.25 7.87 17.12
C ARG A 119 -10.23 7.37 18.19
N LYS A 120 -10.99 6.33 17.84
CA LYS A 120 -11.94 5.62 18.69
C LYS A 120 -11.38 4.25 19.01
N PHE A 121 -10.88 4.10 20.24
CA PHE A 121 -10.32 2.82 20.72
C PHE A 121 -11.35 1.91 21.38
N LEU A 122 -12.52 2.44 21.72
CA LEU A 122 -13.61 1.66 22.32
C LEU A 122 -14.49 1.06 21.21
N MET A 123 -14.53 -0.27 21.15
CA MET A 123 -15.34 -1.05 20.20
C MET A 123 -15.18 -0.61 18.72
N PRO A 124 -13.95 -0.52 18.19
CA PRO A 124 -13.76 -0.22 16.77
C PRO A 124 -14.29 -1.35 15.89
N SER A 125 -14.70 -1.01 14.67
CA SER A 125 -15.19 -2.00 13.70
C SER A 125 -14.01 -2.82 13.16
N LEU A 126 -14.10 -4.15 13.26
CA LEU A 126 -13.18 -5.07 12.59
C LEU A 126 -13.62 -5.26 11.13
N ARG A 127 -12.71 -5.04 10.17
CA ARG A 127 -12.96 -5.10 8.72
C ARG A 127 -11.71 -5.61 8.00
N ASP A 128 -11.87 -6.03 6.75
CA ASP A 128 -10.76 -6.27 5.81
C ASP A 128 -10.65 -5.16 4.74
N THR A 129 -11.69 -4.32 4.62
CA THR A 129 -11.83 -3.29 3.61
C THR A 129 -12.47 -2.05 4.22
N VAL A 130 -11.96 -0.86 3.89
CA VAL A 130 -12.52 0.41 4.33
C VAL A 130 -12.40 1.47 3.24
N ALA A 131 -13.47 2.23 3.02
CA ALA A 131 -13.44 3.38 2.12
C ALA A 131 -12.69 4.54 2.78
N VAL A 132 -11.62 5.00 2.13
CA VAL A 132 -11.02 6.31 2.43
C VAL A 132 -11.95 7.37 1.83
N PRO A 133 -12.51 8.28 2.65
CA PRO A 133 -13.39 9.32 2.13
C PRO A 133 -12.63 10.24 1.18
N ASN A 134 -13.33 10.74 0.16
CA ASN A 134 -12.76 11.77 -0.71
C ASN A 134 -12.22 12.94 0.13
N ASN A 135 -10.98 13.35 -0.18
CA ASN A 135 -10.30 14.45 0.51
C ASN A 135 -10.34 14.28 2.03
N GLY A 136 -10.06 13.06 2.49
CA GLY A 136 -10.24 12.63 3.87
C GLY A 136 -9.13 11.73 4.34
N TYR A 137 -9.33 11.17 5.53
CA TYR A 137 -8.42 10.20 6.11
C TYR A 137 -9.16 9.02 6.73
N THR A 138 -8.46 7.90 6.81
CA THR A 138 -8.86 6.72 7.57
C THR A 138 -7.67 6.22 8.37
N VAL A 139 -7.88 5.93 9.65
CA VAL A 139 -6.88 5.34 10.54
C VAL A 139 -7.29 3.91 10.85
N ILE A 140 -6.42 2.95 10.51
CA ILE A 140 -6.61 1.53 10.81
C ILE A 140 -5.50 1.01 11.70
N ARG A 141 -5.81 -0.01 12.51
CA ARG A 141 -4.82 -0.76 13.28
C ARG A 141 -4.98 -2.26 13.11
N PHE A 142 -3.87 -2.98 12.99
CA PHE A 142 -3.85 -4.43 13.02
C PHE A 142 -2.63 -4.95 13.79
N ARG A 143 -2.69 -6.21 14.20
CA ARG A 143 -1.53 -6.92 14.74
C ARG A 143 -0.96 -7.77 13.61
N ALA A 144 0.34 -7.62 13.34
CA ALA A 144 1.06 -8.35 12.31
C ALA A 144 1.39 -9.79 12.74
N ASP A 145 0.40 -10.61 13.06
CA ASP A 145 0.55 -11.97 13.61
C ASP A 145 0.49 -13.10 12.55
N ASN A 146 0.28 -12.75 11.29
CA ASN A 146 0.28 -13.69 10.16
C ASN A 146 1.54 -13.50 9.29
N PRO A 147 2.63 -14.29 9.51
CA PRO A 147 3.87 -14.15 8.78
C PRO A 147 3.70 -14.46 7.28
N GLY A 148 4.13 -13.54 6.42
CA GLY A 148 3.96 -13.67 4.97
C GLY A 148 4.16 -12.34 4.24
N VAL A 149 3.64 -12.28 3.01
CA VAL A 149 3.66 -11.08 2.16
C VAL A 149 2.23 -10.81 1.71
N TRP A 150 1.65 -9.72 2.20
CA TRP A 150 0.23 -9.43 2.06
C TRP A 150 0.00 -8.15 1.25
N MET A 151 -0.82 -8.25 0.21
CA MET A 151 -1.18 -7.09 -0.60
C MET A 151 -2.11 -6.17 0.18
N PHE A 152 -1.83 -4.88 0.12
CA PHE A 152 -2.70 -3.82 0.61
C PHE A 152 -2.95 -2.84 -0.54
N HIS A 153 -4.20 -2.72 -0.96
CA HIS A 153 -4.51 -2.06 -2.22
C HIS A 153 -5.88 -1.42 -2.27
N CYS A 154 -6.05 -0.48 -3.20
CA CYS A 154 -7.37 -0.01 -3.59
C CYS A 154 -8.13 -1.15 -4.29
N HIS A 155 -9.34 -1.44 -3.85
CA HIS A 155 -10.22 -2.48 -4.36
C HIS A 155 -11.10 -1.99 -5.53
N PHE A 156 -10.69 -0.90 -6.18
CA PHE A 156 -11.21 -0.48 -7.46
C PHE A 156 -10.29 -1.01 -8.56
N GLN A 157 -10.80 -1.90 -9.41
CA GLN A 157 -9.99 -2.69 -10.37
C GLN A 157 -9.06 -1.82 -11.23
N TYR A 158 -9.49 -0.62 -11.60
CA TYR A 158 -8.66 0.29 -12.36
C TYR A 158 -7.42 0.74 -11.55
N HIS A 159 -7.60 1.19 -10.31
CA HIS A 159 -6.53 1.70 -9.45
C HIS A 159 -5.49 0.64 -9.08
N ILE A 160 -5.91 -0.61 -8.84
CA ILE A 160 -4.94 -1.71 -8.63
C ILE A 160 -4.08 -1.93 -9.87
N VAL A 161 -4.65 -1.92 -11.07
CA VAL A 161 -3.91 -2.15 -12.31
C VAL A 161 -2.90 -1.03 -12.59
N ILE A 162 -3.22 0.21 -12.23
CA ILE A 162 -2.34 1.37 -12.46
C ILE A 162 -1.44 1.73 -11.27
N GLY A 163 -1.31 0.86 -10.27
CA GLY A 163 -0.24 0.95 -9.27
C GLY A 163 -0.64 1.31 -7.83
N MET A 164 -1.94 1.46 -7.50
CA MET A 164 -2.40 1.79 -6.14
C MET A 164 -2.35 0.59 -5.17
N ASN A 165 -1.17 0.04 -4.97
CA ASN A 165 -0.91 -1.15 -4.16
C ASN A 165 0.40 -1.02 -3.38
N LEU A 166 0.52 -1.79 -2.31
CA LEU A 166 1.79 -2.07 -1.65
C LEU A 166 1.75 -3.46 -1.01
N LEU A 167 2.92 -3.97 -0.66
CA LEU A 167 3.08 -5.24 0.05
C LEU A 167 3.50 -4.98 1.50
N PHE A 168 2.75 -5.55 2.44
CA PHE A 168 3.20 -5.70 3.81
C PHE A 168 3.92 -7.04 3.96
N GLN A 169 5.23 -6.99 4.20
CA GLN A 169 6.03 -8.15 4.52
C GLN A 169 6.06 -8.32 6.04
N VAL A 170 5.36 -9.34 6.56
CA VAL A 170 5.31 -9.63 7.99
C VAL A 170 6.35 -10.69 8.33
N GLY A 171 7.26 -10.33 9.23
CA GLY A 171 8.39 -11.18 9.63
C GLY A 171 9.42 -11.34 8.51
N THR A 172 10.21 -12.41 8.64
CA THR A 172 11.27 -12.78 7.69
C THR A 172 10.92 -14.08 6.99
N LYS A 173 11.65 -14.42 5.92
CA LYS A 173 11.51 -15.71 5.21
C LYS A 173 11.61 -16.94 6.13
N LYS A 174 12.26 -16.84 7.28
CA LYS A 174 12.35 -17.93 8.27
C LYS A 174 11.04 -18.16 9.02
N ASP A 175 10.20 -17.14 9.11
CA ASP A 175 8.91 -17.17 9.81
C ASP A 175 7.77 -17.62 8.89
N TRP A 176 7.96 -17.54 7.58
CA TRP A 176 6.94 -17.89 6.58
C TRP A 176 6.76 -19.41 6.44
N PRO A 177 5.56 -19.86 6.05
CA PRO A 177 5.35 -21.27 5.74
C PRO A 177 6.27 -21.72 4.59
N PRO A 178 6.74 -22.98 4.60
CA PRO A 178 7.53 -23.49 3.50
C PRO A 178 6.72 -23.49 2.20
N VAL A 179 7.41 -23.25 1.09
CA VAL A 179 6.80 -23.36 -0.24
C VAL A 179 6.34 -24.81 -0.45
N PRO A 180 5.08 -25.05 -0.86
CA PRO A 180 4.60 -26.40 -1.12
C PRO A 180 5.47 -27.15 -2.12
N ALA A 181 5.58 -28.47 -1.96
CA ALA A 181 6.28 -29.31 -2.93
C ALA A 181 5.61 -29.17 -4.31
N ASN A 182 6.42 -29.04 -5.36
CA ASN A 182 5.99 -28.84 -6.74
C ASN A 182 5.16 -27.56 -6.98
N PHE A 183 5.28 -26.54 -6.13
CA PHE A 183 4.66 -25.24 -6.40
C PHE A 183 5.22 -24.63 -7.70
N PRO A 184 4.37 -24.07 -8.59
CA PRO A 184 4.83 -23.49 -9.84
C PRO A 184 5.89 -22.41 -9.63
N LYS A 185 6.93 -22.46 -10.46
CA LYS A 185 7.97 -21.44 -10.48
C LYS A 185 7.79 -20.51 -11.68
N CYS A 186 8.04 -19.23 -11.45
CA CYS A 186 8.20 -18.22 -12.45
C CYS A 186 9.67 -18.17 -12.88
N GLY A 187 9.95 -17.49 -13.98
CA GLY A 187 11.30 -17.28 -14.48
C GLY A 187 11.29 -16.20 -15.55
N ASN A 188 12.47 -15.68 -15.88
CA ASN A 188 12.61 -14.75 -16.99
C ASN A 188 12.34 -15.50 -18.30
N PHE A 189 11.11 -15.41 -18.81
CA PHE A 189 10.83 -15.76 -20.20
C PHE A 189 11.38 -14.62 -21.07
N VAL A 190 12.70 -14.57 -21.21
CA VAL A 190 13.31 -13.75 -22.26
C VAL A 190 13.12 -14.55 -23.55
N PRO A 191 12.26 -14.13 -24.49
CA PRO A 191 12.17 -14.82 -25.76
C PRO A 191 13.56 -14.83 -26.41
N PRO A 192 13.98 -15.94 -27.05
CA PRO A 192 15.24 -15.95 -27.77
C PRO A 192 15.22 -14.84 -28.82
N ILE A 193 16.11 -13.86 -28.67
CA ILE A 193 16.33 -12.84 -29.69
C ILE A 193 17.18 -13.51 -30.77
N THR A 194 16.54 -14.09 -31.78
CA THR A 194 17.21 -14.42 -33.02
C THR A 194 17.47 -13.11 -33.77
N LEU A 195 18.71 -12.63 -33.71
CA LEU A 195 19.19 -11.64 -34.66
C LEU A 195 19.23 -12.32 -36.04
N HIS A 196 18.30 -11.94 -36.91
CA HIS A 196 18.33 -12.29 -38.32
C HIS A 196 19.27 -11.36 -39.09
#